data_AF-A0A2T4AYH9-F1
#
_entry.id   AF-A0A2T4AYH9-F1
#
_cell.length_a   1.000
_cell.length_b   1.000
_cell.length_c   1.000
_cell.angle_alpha   90.00
_cell.angle_beta   90.00
_cell.angle_gamma   90.00
#
_symmetry.space_group_name_H-M   'P 1'
#
loop_
_entity.id
_entity.type
_entity.pdbx_description
1 polymer ?
#
loop_
_entity_poly.entity_id
_entity_poly.type
_entity_poly.pdbx_seq_one_letter_code
_entity_poly.pdbx_strand_id
1 'polypeptide(L)'
;MLAQSIWAHDLPIVSVVGLLTSIVRSHARRYFERTIPEWPQLDEAVKSRLAVEVGVIPSRVVLFYLTLPLVLKGFSPMDSWTANDTAKSLTSCAILTGSYIIDLTVTRNDKASTLHHVMGPALLLWIRLCFSSFTSSDALLCRLLIQFVFFGATISGATTTALVFLYQFRKTWFRSSTSSAYFYFTLLLPVLALSTIASTFYCTIYLLVWFDEAFAYFGHWGYLPLGWVLVECGMQWKWLMWFYNFDEWYRTTTYESPEESDELKNKMVKVAAAAWWLPKWRFAAIKFLAAAWFATVLGVTWKTGDVQCLAREFGRFVSDIWREGLGLGRDKVRIQNHVEL
;
A
#
# COMPACT_ATOMS: atom_id res chain seq x y z
N MET A 1 16.17 6.09 34.51
CA MET A 1 15.44 7.37 34.39
C MET A 1 15.20 7.85 32.94
N LEU A 2 15.48 7.04 31.90
CA LEU A 2 15.36 7.43 30.48
C LEU A 2 14.03 7.03 29.80
N ALA A 3 13.36 5.97 30.24
CA ALA A 3 12.11 5.53 29.61
C ALA A 3 10.95 6.52 29.87
N GLN A 4 10.85 7.08 31.08
CA GLN A 4 9.78 8.03 31.44
C GLN A 4 9.83 9.34 30.64
N SER A 5 11.01 9.82 30.23
CA SER A 5 11.13 11.07 29.45
C SER A 5 10.74 10.91 27.98
N ILE A 6 10.82 9.69 27.44
CA ILE A 6 10.57 9.42 26.02
C ILE A 6 9.06 9.27 25.73
N TRP A 7 8.34 8.53 26.59
CA TRP A 7 6.88 8.38 26.47
C TRP A 7 6.13 9.71 26.71
N ALA A 8 6.70 10.59 27.55
CA ALA A 8 6.14 11.91 27.82
C ALA A 8 6.07 12.82 26.59
N HIS A 9 6.89 12.58 25.57
CA HIS A 9 6.88 13.35 24.32
C HIS A 9 5.87 12.81 23.29
N ASP A 10 5.69 11.49 23.21
CA ASP A 10 4.78 10.88 22.23
C ASP A 10 3.31 11.01 22.66
N LEU A 11 3.02 10.91 23.96
CA LEU A 11 1.66 10.96 24.50
C LEU A 11 0.90 12.26 24.14
N PRO A 12 1.50 13.46 24.26
CA PRO A 12 0.86 14.70 23.82
C PRO A 12 0.54 14.69 22.32
N ILE A 13 1.47 14.22 21.48
CA ILE A 13 1.27 14.15 20.02
C ILE A 13 0.13 13.20 19.69
N VAL A 14 0.16 11.99 20.26
CA VAL A 14 -0.89 10.97 20.08
C VAL A 14 -2.25 11.52 20.53
N SER A 15 -2.30 12.21 21.67
CA SER A 15 -3.54 12.77 22.23
C SER A 15 -4.11 13.90 21.37
N VAL A 16 -3.26 14.85 20.94
CA VAL A 16 -3.66 15.96 20.09
C VAL A 16 -4.14 15.44 18.72
N VAL A 17 -3.40 14.52 18.13
CA VAL A 17 -3.78 13.94 16.83
C VAL A 17 -5.07 13.14 16.95
N GLY A 18 -5.21 12.31 17.99
CA GLY A 18 -6.44 11.57 18.25
C GLY A 18 -7.66 12.49 18.43
N LEU A 19 -7.49 13.61 19.16
CA LEU A 19 -8.52 14.62 19.33
C LEU A 19 -8.90 15.27 17.98
N LEU A 20 -7.92 15.71 17.20
CA LEU A 20 -8.16 16.33 15.89
C LEU A 20 -8.85 15.34 14.93
N THR A 21 -8.37 14.10 14.86
CA THR A 21 -9.00 13.05 14.05
C THR A 21 -10.45 12.81 14.48
N SER A 22 -10.73 12.79 15.78
CA SER A 22 -12.08 12.64 16.31
C SER A 22 -12.99 13.82 15.91
N ILE A 23 -12.52 15.06 16.08
CA ILE A 23 -13.26 16.27 15.69
C ILE A 23 -13.59 16.26 14.19
N VAL A 24 -12.59 16.01 13.34
CA VAL A 24 -12.77 16.00 11.88
C VAL A 24 -13.70 14.86 11.46
N ARG A 25 -13.54 13.66 12.04
CA ARG A 25 -14.45 12.53 11.82
C ARG A 25 -15.89 12.90 12.14
N SER A 26 -16.14 13.51 13.31
CA SER A 26 -17.50 13.90 13.71
C SER A 26 -18.11 14.94 12.77
N HIS A 27 -17.31 15.92 12.32
CA HIS A 27 -17.78 16.92 11.34
C HIS A 27 -18.06 16.29 9.98
N ALA A 28 -17.16 15.42 9.49
CA ALA A 28 -17.34 14.69 8.24
C ALA A 28 -18.62 13.85 8.27
N ARG A 29 -18.86 13.11 9.35
CA ARG A 29 -20.09 12.34 9.53
C ARG A 29 -21.35 13.20 9.43
N ARG A 30 -21.42 14.29 10.20
CA ARG A 30 -22.57 15.22 10.16
C ARG A 30 -22.76 15.85 8.79
N TYR A 31 -21.67 16.18 8.11
CA TYR A 31 -21.71 16.72 6.76
C TYR A 31 -22.28 15.71 5.76
N PHE A 32 -21.84 14.45 5.83
CA PHE A 32 -22.35 13.38 4.98
C PHE A 32 -23.81 13.05 5.25
N GLU A 33 -24.23 13.01 6.52
CA GLU A 33 -25.63 12.82 6.92
C GLU A 33 -26.56 13.89 6.34
N ARG A 34 -26.07 15.11 6.15
CA ARG A 34 -26.85 16.23 5.59
C ARG A 34 -26.81 16.30 4.07
N THR A 35 -25.70 15.88 3.47
CA THR A 35 -25.40 16.18 2.05
C THR A 35 -25.58 14.97 1.14
N ILE A 36 -25.44 13.74 1.64
CA ILE A 36 -25.50 12.52 0.83
C ILE A 36 -26.85 11.82 1.09
N PRO A 37 -27.82 11.87 0.15
CA PRO A 37 -29.16 11.32 0.35
C PRO A 37 -29.19 9.82 0.67
N GLU A 38 -28.21 9.06 0.17
CA GLU A 38 -28.08 7.62 0.36
C GLU A 38 -27.38 7.26 1.66
N TRP A 39 -26.79 8.23 2.36
CA TRP A 39 -26.08 7.99 3.61
C TRP A 39 -26.91 7.18 4.62
N PRO A 40 -28.21 7.45 4.84
CA PRO A 40 -29.03 6.68 5.78
C PRO A 40 -29.11 5.18 5.46
N GLN A 41 -28.95 4.81 4.19
CA GLN A 41 -29.06 3.43 3.70
C GLN A 41 -27.79 2.60 3.94
N LEU A 42 -26.68 3.25 4.28
CA LEU A 42 -25.43 2.56 4.59
C LEU A 42 -25.46 1.95 5.98
N ASP A 43 -24.82 0.79 6.12
CA ASP A 43 -24.55 0.18 7.42
C ASP A 43 -23.74 1.12 8.32
N GLU A 44 -24.01 1.12 9.62
CA GLU A 44 -23.27 1.95 10.59
C GLU A 44 -21.76 1.69 10.59
N ALA A 45 -21.33 0.44 10.34
CA ALA A 45 -19.92 0.11 10.18
C ALA A 45 -19.29 0.84 8.99
N VAL A 46 -20.00 0.95 7.86
CA VAL A 46 -19.54 1.67 6.66
C VAL A 46 -19.52 3.17 6.91
N LYS A 47 -20.59 3.74 7.48
CA LYS A 47 -20.66 5.17 7.83
C LYS A 47 -19.52 5.58 8.74
N SER A 48 -19.29 4.79 9.79
CA SER A 48 -18.23 5.04 10.76
C SER A 48 -16.85 4.98 10.11
N ARG A 49 -16.60 3.97 9.26
CA ARG A 49 -15.34 3.84 8.50
C ARG A 49 -15.11 5.04 7.60
N LEU A 50 -16.07 5.42 6.76
CA LEU A 50 -15.92 6.55 5.83
C LEU A 50 -15.63 7.87 6.56
N ALA A 51 -16.27 8.10 7.71
CA ALA A 51 -16.01 9.28 8.52
C ALA A 51 -14.60 9.28 9.13
N VAL A 52 -14.09 8.12 9.59
CA VAL A 52 -12.72 7.99 10.09
C VAL A 52 -11.70 8.27 8.99
N GLU A 53 -11.92 7.71 7.81
CA GLU A 53 -11.02 7.85 6.67
C GLU A 53 -10.82 9.32 6.25
N VAL A 54 -11.84 10.16 6.45
CA VAL A 54 -11.74 11.63 6.31
C VAL A 54 -11.05 12.26 7.52
N GLY A 55 -11.35 11.78 8.73
CA GLY A 55 -10.73 12.22 9.98
C GLY A 55 -9.20 12.11 9.99
N VAL A 56 -8.63 11.13 9.26
CA VAL A 56 -7.17 10.93 9.19
C VAL A 56 -6.48 11.75 8.10
N ILE A 57 -7.21 12.45 7.22
CA ILE A 57 -6.64 13.24 6.12
C ILE A 57 -5.62 14.28 6.62
N PRO A 58 -5.90 15.09 7.67
CA PRO A 58 -4.94 16.08 8.16
C PRO A 58 -3.61 15.43 8.56
N SER A 59 -3.68 14.30 9.26
CA SER A 59 -2.49 13.53 9.66
C SER A 59 -1.71 13.06 8.43
N ARG A 60 -2.37 12.54 7.39
CA ARG A 60 -1.70 12.10 6.15
C ARG A 60 -0.96 13.22 5.43
N VAL A 61 -1.52 14.43 5.41
CA VAL A 61 -0.86 15.60 4.83
C VAL A 61 0.42 15.93 5.61
N VAL A 62 0.34 16.01 6.94
CA VAL A 62 1.51 16.28 7.79
C VAL A 62 2.56 15.18 7.65
N LEU A 63 2.13 13.92 7.65
CA LEU A 63 3.01 12.77 7.45
C LEU A 63 3.73 12.87 6.13
N PHE A 64 3.06 13.20 5.02
CA PHE A 64 3.71 13.34 3.71
C PHE A 64 4.90 14.30 3.78
N TYR A 65 4.73 15.48 4.40
CA TYR A 65 5.80 16.46 4.55
C TYR A 65 6.94 16.00 5.46
N LEU A 66 6.63 15.27 6.54
CA LEU A 66 7.65 14.77 7.46
C LEU A 66 8.43 13.60 6.86
N THR A 67 7.75 12.71 6.13
CA THR A 67 8.32 11.44 5.67
C THR A 67 9.00 11.52 4.32
N LEU A 68 8.53 12.39 3.40
CA LEU A 68 9.11 12.50 2.06
C LEU A 68 10.63 12.77 2.09
N PRO A 69 11.16 13.73 2.86
CA PRO A 69 12.59 13.98 2.91
C PRO A 69 13.39 12.77 3.43
N LEU A 70 12.80 11.99 4.34
CA LEU A 70 13.43 10.82 4.93
C LEU A 70 13.49 9.65 3.93
N VAL A 71 12.42 9.47 3.14
CA VAL A 71 12.42 8.51 2.02
C VAL A 71 13.43 8.92 0.94
N LEU A 72 13.57 10.21 0.63
CA LEU A 72 14.60 10.64 -0.33
C LEU A 72 16.04 10.39 0.16
N LYS A 73 16.26 10.32 1.47
CA LYS A 73 17.54 9.99 2.10
C LYS A 73 17.74 8.49 2.41
N GLY A 74 16.78 7.62 2.10
CA GLY A 74 16.82 6.23 2.60
C GLY A 74 17.98 5.38 2.06
N PHE A 75 18.60 5.78 0.96
CA PHE A 75 19.80 5.14 0.39
C PHE A 75 21.10 5.90 0.67
N SER A 76 21.06 7.01 1.41
CA SER A 76 22.26 7.72 1.81
C SER A 76 23.05 6.90 2.84
N PRO A 77 24.39 7.05 2.88
CA PRO A 77 25.24 6.42 3.91
C PRO A 77 24.68 6.58 5.34
N MET A 78 24.83 5.58 6.22
CA MET A 78 24.20 5.60 7.56
C MET A 78 24.69 6.76 8.43
N ASP A 79 25.94 7.15 8.28
CA ASP A 79 26.58 8.31 8.93
C ASP A 79 25.96 9.66 8.52
N SER A 80 25.26 9.73 7.38
CA SER A 80 24.47 10.90 7.00
C SER A 80 23.13 11.02 7.74
N TRP A 81 22.73 9.98 8.48
CA TRP A 81 21.49 9.99 9.27
C TRP A 81 21.68 10.78 10.57
N THR A 82 20.86 11.79 10.77
CA THR A 82 20.98 12.70 11.91
C THR A 82 19.97 12.38 13.01
N ALA A 83 20.24 12.87 14.23
CA ALA A 83 19.27 12.81 15.34
C ALA A 83 17.92 13.49 14.98
N ASN A 84 17.96 14.53 14.13
CA ASN A 84 16.75 15.18 13.62
C ASN A 84 15.95 14.27 12.68
N ASP A 85 16.62 13.47 11.86
CA ASP A 85 15.96 12.48 10.99
C ASP A 85 15.25 11.41 11.85
N THR A 86 15.92 10.91 12.91
CA THR A 86 15.31 10.01 13.90
C THR A 86 14.11 10.64 14.60
N ALA A 87 14.23 11.89 15.06
CA ALA A 87 13.13 12.61 15.73
C ALA A 87 11.91 12.79 14.82
N LYS A 88 12.12 13.09 13.53
CA LYS A 88 11.05 13.17 12.52
C LYS A 88 10.39 11.82 12.27
N SER A 89 11.16 10.72 12.17
CA SER A 89 10.60 9.37 12.04
C SER A 89 9.69 9.03 13.21
N LEU A 90 10.14 9.28 14.43
CA LEU A 90 9.38 8.98 15.65
C LEU A 90 8.14 9.85 15.78
N THR A 91 8.25 11.15 15.47
CA THR A 91 7.11 12.07 15.43
C THR A 91 6.07 11.59 14.41
N SER A 92 6.52 11.16 13.23
CA SER A 92 5.63 10.63 12.18
C SER A 92 4.87 9.40 12.69
N CYS A 93 5.53 8.53 13.44
CA CYS A 93 4.87 7.36 14.01
C CYS A 93 3.93 7.69 15.15
N ALA A 94 4.25 8.67 15.99
CA ALA A 94 3.33 9.15 17.04
C ALA A 94 2.06 9.75 16.40
N ILE A 95 2.21 10.54 15.32
CA ILE A 95 1.08 11.07 14.55
C ILE A 95 0.25 9.93 13.94
N LEU A 96 0.91 8.96 13.29
CA LEU A 96 0.21 7.81 12.71
C LEU A 96 -0.58 7.05 13.78
N THR A 97 0.05 6.81 14.94
CA THR A 97 -0.58 6.13 16.08
C THR A 97 -1.80 6.87 16.60
N GLY A 98 -1.69 8.18 16.85
CA GLY A 98 -2.83 9.00 17.27
C GLY A 98 -3.96 9.01 16.26
N SER A 99 -3.65 8.99 14.96
CA SER A 99 -4.68 8.94 13.92
C SER A 99 -5.37 7.57 13.83
N TYR A 100 -4.61 6.49 13.99
CA TYR A 100 -5.11 5.12 13.82
C TYR A 100 -5.77 4.58 15.09
N ILE A 101 -5.48 5.10 16.28
CA ILE A 101 -6.18 4.66 17.50
C ILE A 101 -7.70 4.88 17.38
N ILE A 102 -8.12 5.99 16.77
CA ILE A 102 -9.53 6.27 16.49
C ILE A 102 -10.08 5.30 15.44
N ASP A 103 -9.29 4.95 14.43
CA ASP A 103 -9.67 3.95 13.44
C ASP A 103 -9.88 2.55 14.06
N LEU A 104 -9.04 2.18 15.02
CA LEU A 104 -9.16 0.92 15.77
C LEU A 104 -10.38 0.87 16.69
N THR A 105 -10.97 2.02 17.06
CA THR A 105 -12.23 2.05 17.81
C THR A 105 -13.46 1.79 16.94
N VAL A 106 -13.30 1.65 15.63
CA VAL A 106 -14.41 1.41 14.71
C VAL A 106 -14.47 -0.05 14.28
N THR A 107 -15.68 -0.62 14.32
CA THR A 107 -15.94 -1.99 13.88
C THR A 107 -15.57 -2.17 12.42
N ARG A 108 -14.62 -3.08 12.15
CA ARG A 108 -14.25 -3.53 10.81
C ARG A 108 -14.59 -5.00 10.65
N ASN A 109 -15.26 -5.34 9.55
CA ASN A 109 -15.51 -6.73 9.19
C ASN A 109 -14.23 -7.42 8.65
N ASP A 110 -13.25 -6.64 8.16
CA ASP A 110 -11.97 -7.15 7.67
C ASP A 110 -10.93 -7.23 8.80
N LYS A 111 -10.72 -8.45 9.32
CA LYS A 111 -9.72 -8.75 10.35
C LYS A 111 -8.28 -8.50 9.87
N ALA A 112 -7.98 -8.72 8.59
CA ALA A 112 -6.64 -8.47 8.04
C ALA A 112 -6.36 -6.96 7.95
N SER A 113 -7.39 -6.18 7.62
CA SER A 113 -7.32 -4.72 7.67
C SER A 113 -7.10 -4.20 9.09
N THR A 114 -7.77 -4.80 10.09
CA THR A 114 -7.57 -4.47 11.51
C THR A 114 -6.14 -4.77 11.94
N LEU A 115 -5.63 -5.96 11.60
CA LEU A 115 -4.25 -6.35 11.90
C LEU A 115 -3.26 -5.34 11.31
N HIS A 116 -3.38 -4.99 10.02
CA HIS A 116 -2.54 -4.01 9.33
C HIS A 116 -2.54 -2.61 9.99
N HIS A 117 -3.66 -2.17 10.57
CA HIS A 117 -3.72 -0.86 11.23
C HIS A 117 -3.22 -0.89 12.68
N VAL A 118 -3.34 -2.00 13.40
CA VAL A 118 -2.70 -2.22 14.73
C VAL A 118 -1.18 -2.32 14.60
N MET A 119 -0.77 -2.87 13.48
CA MET A 119 0.60 -3.13 13.11
C MET A 119 1.44 -1.82 13.09
N GLY A 120 0.93 -0.70 12.56
CA GLY A 120 1.66 0.59 12.56
C GLY A 120 2.08 1.08 13.97
N PRO A 121 1.13 1.24 14.92
CA PRO A 121 1.42 1.53 16.33
C PRO A 121 2.33 0.50 17.02
N ALA A 122 2.20 -0.78 16.68
CA ALA A 122 3.04 -1.84 17.24
C ALA A 122 4.52 -1.67 16.86
N LEU A 123 4.81 -1.15 15.66
CA LEU A 123 6.19 -0.84 15.25
C LEU A 123 6.78 0.36 15.98
N LEU A 124 5.98 1.39 16.27
CA LEU A 124 6.41 2.50 17.11
C LEU A 124 6.78 2.01 18.51
N LEU A 125 5.92 1.18 19.10
CA LEU A 125 6.17 0.54 20.39
C LEU A 125 7.44 -0.31 20.33
N TRP A 126 7.64 -1.11 19.27
CA TRP A 126 8.85 -1.90 19.07
C TRP A 126 10.12 -1.04 19.03
N ILE A 127 10.12 0.06 18.26
CA ILE A 127 11.26 0.98 18.18
C ILE A 127 11.55 1.62 19.54
N ARG A 128 10.51 2.04 20.26
CA ARG A 128 10.64 2.65 21.60
C ARG A 128 11.10 1.66 22.67
N LEU A 129 10.77 0.38 22.54
CA LEU A 129 11.22 -0.67 23.45
C LEU A 129 12.65 -1.14 23.15
N CYS A 130 13.06 -1.12 21.88
CA CYS A 130 14.39 -1.59 21.46
C CYS A 130 15.47 -0.49 21.49
N PHE A 131 15.12 0.79 21.34
CA PHE A 131 16.11 1.88 21.17
C PHE A 131 15.91 3.00 22.19
N SER A 132 16.95 3.30 22.97
CA SER A 132 16.92 4.28 24.07
C SER A 132 17.79 5.51 23.86
N SER A 133 18.63 5.54 22.81
CA SER A 133 19.74 6.49 22.69
C SER A 133 19.76 7.36 21.42
N PHE A 134 18.81 7.20 20.47
CA PHE A 134 18.69 8.04 19.27
C PHE A 134 20.03 8.18 18.50
N THR A 135 20.68 7.07 18.18
CA THR A 135 21.98 7.07 17.49
C THR A 135 21.83 6.85 15.98
N SER A 136 22.89 7.03 15.21
CA SER A 136 22.93 6.69 13.77
C SER A 136 22.67 5.20 13.50
N SER A 137 22.82 4.34 14.51
CA SER A 137 22.45 2.91 14.45
C SER A 137 20.94 2.69 14.27
N ASP A 138 20.10 3.66 14.65
CA ASP A 138 18.64 3.58 14.49
C ASP A 138 18.18 3.85 13.05
N ALA A 139 19.08 4.31 12.18
CA ALA A 139 18.80 4.68 10.80
C ALA A 139 18.15 3.53 10.03
N LEU A 140 18.61 2.30 10.25
CA LEU A 140 18.16 1.12 9.51
C LEU A 140 16.67 0.86 9.68
N LEU A 141 16.19 0.90 10.92
CA LEU A 141 14.80 0.64 11.23
C LEU A 141 13.93 1.89 11.02
N CYS A 142 14.43 3.08 11.34
CA CYS A 142 13.72 4.33 11.11
C CYS A 142 13.41 4.55 9.63
N ARG A 143 14.34 4.21 8.73
CA ARG A 143 14.13 4.29 7.28
C ARG A 143 13.14 3.22 6.80
N LEU A 144 13.20 1.99 7.30
CA LEU A 144 12.24 0.95 6.93
C LEU A 144 10.81 1.33 7.33
N LEU A 145 10.66 1.85 8.55
CA LEU A 145 9.40 2.31 9.10
C LEU A 145 8.84 3.50 8.31
N ILE A 146 9.68 4.48 7.98
CA ILE A 146 9.20 5.69 7.30
C ILE A 146 8.73 5.40 5.88
N GLN A 147 9.23 4.33 5.25
CA GLN A 147 8.71 3.84 3.98
C GLN A 147 7.27 3.36 4.12
N PHE A 148 6.96 2.61 5.18
CA PHE A 148 5.60 2.18 5.48
C PHE A 148 4.67 3.39 5.72
N VAL A 149 5.13 4.36 6.51
CA VAL A 149 4.34 5.57 6.77
C VAL A 149 4.09 6.33 5.46
N PHE A 150 5.12 6.60 4.67
CA PHE A 150 5.00 7.36 3.43
C PHE A 150 4.15 6.62 2.39
N PHE A 151 4.56 5.42 1.96
CA PHE A 151 3.85 4.71 0.92
C PHE A 151 2.50 4.17 1.41
N GLY A 152 2.48 3.46 2.54
CA GLY A 152 1.30 2.78 3.05
C GLY A 152 0.25 3.74 3.61
N ALA A 153 0.63 4.65 4.51
CA ALA A 153 -0.33 5.51 5.21
C ALA A 153 -0.65 6.81 4.47
N THR A 154 0.30 7.40 3.73
CA THR A 154 0.07 8.68 3.01
C THR A 154 -0.47 8.47 1.61
N ILE A 155 0.35 8.17 0.60
CA ILE A 155 -0.06 8.15 -0.81
C ILE A 155 -1.04 7.00 -1.08
N SER A 156 -0.64 5.76 -0.78
CA SER A 156 -1.51 4.59 -1.02
C SER A 156 -2.73 4.62 -0.10
N GLY A 157 -2.56 5.07 1.15
CA GLY A 157 -3.66 5.24 2.11
C GLY A 157 -4.71 6.24 1.65
N ALA A 158 -4.29 7.46 1.25
CA ALA A 158 -5.19 8.49 0.74
C ALA A 158 -5.92 8.07 -0.54
N THR A 159 -5.18 7.44 -1.47
CA THR A 159 -5.76 6.92 -2.72
C THR A 159 -6.77 5.81 -2.43
N THR A 160 -6.42 4.87 -1.55
CA THR A 160 -7.30 3.78 -1.10
C THR A 160 -8.56 4.32 -0.46
N THR A 161 -8.46 5.31 0.43
CA THR A 161 -9.61 5.97 1.04
C THR A 161 -10.57 6.56 0.01
N ALA A 162 -10.05 7.30 -0.96
CA ALA A 162 -10.86 7.89 -2.01
C ALA A 162 -11.57 6.81 -2.83
N LEU A 163 -10.86 5.74 -3.20
CA LEU A 163 -11.43 4.60 -3.92
C LEU A 163 -12.49 3.86 -3.09
N VAL A 164 -12.27 3.63 -1.79
CA VAL A 164 -13.29 3.04 -0.88
C VAL A 164 -14.52 3.93 -0.84
N PHE A 165 -14.35 5.24 -0.67
CA PHE A 165 -15.46 6.19 -0.59
C PHE A 165 -16.31 6.14 -1.87
N LEU A 166 -15.68 6.28 -3.03
CA LEU A 166 -16.35 6.18 -4.34
C LEU A 166 -17.03 4.81 -4.53
N TYR A 167 -16.37 3.73 -4.11
CA TYR A 167 -16.90 2.37 -4.20
C TYR A 167 -18.20 2.18 -3.39
N GLN A 168 -18.32 2.79 -2.21
CA GLN A 168 -19.53 2.63 -1.40
C GLN A 168 -20.76 3.26 -2.04
N PHE A 169 -20.59 4.37 -2.77
CA PHE A 169 -21.68 5.07 -3.46
C PHE A 169 -21.79 4.73 -4.96
N ARG A 170 -21.10 3.67 -5.41
CA ARG A 170 -21.01 3.29 -6.83
C ARG A 170 -22.36 3.16 -7.54
N LYS A 171 -23.38 2.59 -6.87
CA LYS A 171 -24.68 2.34 -7.50
C LYS A 171 -25.38 3.63 -7.91
N THR A 172 -25.19 4.72 -7.16
CA THR A 172 -25.81 6.00 -7.47
C THR A 172 -24.85 6.91 -8.24
N TRP A 173 -23.61 7.04 -7.80
CA TRP A 173 -22.69 8.03 -8.35
C TRP A 173 -21.97 7.57 -9.61
N PHE A 174 -21.74 6.26 -9.83
CA PHE A 174 -21.12 5.82 -11.08
C PHE A 174 -22.12 5.72 -12.22
N ARG A 175 -23.40 5.47 -11.91
CA ARG A 175 -24.49 5.37 -12.90
C ARG A 175 -25.15 6.71 -13.22
N SER A 176 -24.93 7.73 -12.39
CA SER A 176 -25.43 9.08 -12.68
C SER A 176 -24.74 9.69 -13.89
N SER A 177 -25.53 10.09 -14.89
CA SER A 177 -25.05 10.75 -16.12
C SER A 177 -24.33 12.08 -15.83
N THR A 178 -24.67 12.76 -14.73
CA THR A 178 -24.06 14.05 -14.33
C THR A 178 -22.83 13.89 -13.45
N SER A 179 -22.55 12.69 -12.93
CA SER A 179 -21.44 12.45 -12.00
C SER A 179 -20.15 12.02 -12.70
N SER A 180 -19.02 12.59 -12.27
CA SER A 180 -17.67 12.19 -12.71
C SER A 180 -17.01 11.16 -11.79
N ALA A 181 -17.77 10.58 -10.85
CA ALA A 181 -17.24 9.70 -9.81
C ALA A 181 -16.52 8.45 -10.36
N TYR A 182 -17.07 7.82 -11.41
CA TYR A 182 -16.41 6.67 -12.03
C TYR A 182 -15.11 7.08 -12.75
N PHE A 183 -15.11 8.23 -13.42
CA PHE A 183 -13.90 8.78 -14.03
C PHE A 183 -12.81 9.03 -12.97
N TYR A 184 -13.15 9.64 -11.84
CA TYR A 184 -12.21 9.82 -10.73
C TYR A 184 -11.73 8.50 -10.15
N PHE A 185 -12.63 7.51 -10.00
CA PHE A 185 -12.26 6.17 -9.57
C PHE A 185 -11.20 5.57 -10.49
N THR A 186 -11.44 5.59 -11.80
CA THR A 186 -10.51 5.10 -12.82
C THR A 186 -9.19 5.87 -12.85
N LEU A 187 -9.19 7.20 -12.62
CA LEU A 187 -7.98 8.01 -12.52
C LEU A 187 -7.17 7.79 -11.24
N LEU A 188 -7.76 7.22 -10.20
CA LEU A 188 -7.06 6.92 -8.93
C LEU A 188 -6.39 5.54 -8.94
N LEU A 189 -6.86 4.60 -9.76
CA LEU A 189 -6.20 3.30 -9.96
C LEU A 189 -4.71 3.37 -10.38
N PRO A 190 -4.25 4.26 -11.28
CA PRO A 190 -2.83 4.37 -11.66
C PRO A 190 -2.01 4.90 -10.50
N VAL A 191 -2.57 5.86 -9.76
CA VAL A 191 -1.91 6.41 -8.57
C VAL A 191 -1.70 5.31 -7.54
N LEU A 192 -2.72 4.47 -7.29
CA LEU A 192 -2.59 3.32 -6.38
C LEU A 192 -1.60 2.28 -6.92
N ALA A 193 -1.62 2.01 -8.22
CA ALA A 193 -0.72 1.05 -8.85
C ALA A 193 0.74 1.50 -8.78
N LEU A 194 1.03 2.73 -9.19
CA LEU A 194 2.37 3.31 -9.17
C LEU A 194 2.91 3.41 -7.74
N SER A 195 2.08 3.82 -6.77
CA SER A 195 2.47 3.85 -5.36
C SER A 195 2.74 2.45 -4.79
N THR A 196 1.91 1.46 -5.11
CA THR A 196 2.12 0.05 -4.70
C THR A 196 3.41 -0.52 -5.29
N ILE A 197 3.66 -0.28 -6.59
CA ILE A 197 4.88 -0.70 -7.27
C ILE A 197 6.09 -0.01 -6.65
N ALA A 198 6.07 1.33 -6.55
CA ALA A 198 7.15 2.11 -5.97
C ALA A 198 7.45 1.67 -4.53
N SER A 199 6.42 1.47 -3.69
CA SER A 199 6.57 0.96 -2.32
C SER A 199 7.27 -0.40 -2.32
N THR A 200 6.81 -1.33 -3.15
CA THR A 200 7.34 -2.70 -3.12
C THR A 200 8.80 -2.73 -3.59
N PHE A 201 9.12 -2.01 -4.67
CA PHE A 201 10.48 -1.90 -5.19
C PHE A 201 11.39 -1.19 -4.19
N TYR A 202 10.96 -0.05 -3.66
CA TYR A 202 11.76 0.72 -2.70
C TYR A 202 12.06 -0.13 -1.45
N CYS A 203 11.06 -0.75 -0.83
CA CYS A 203 11.25 -1.59 0.36
C CYS A 203 12.17 -2.79 0.09
N THR A 204 12.02 -3.43 -1.07
CA THR A 204 12.84 -4.59 -1.44
C THR A 204 14.30 -4.18 -1.68
N ILE A 205 14.53 -3.10 -2.43
CA ILE A 205 15.88 -2.58 -2.70
C ILE A 205 16.52 -2.08 -1.40
N TYR A 206 15.75 -1.42 -0.53
CA TYR A 206 16.24 -0.99 0.77
C TYR A 206 16.75 -2.16 1.62
N LEU A 207 15.95 -3.22 1.74
CA LEU A 207 16.34 -4.41 2.49
C LEU A 207 17.52 -5.15 1.85
N LEU A 208 17.64 -5.10 0.52
CA LEU A 208 18.78 -5.66 -0.22
C LEU A 208 20.08 -4.91 0.06
N VAL A 209 20.03 -3.58 0.00
CA VAL A 209 21.22 -2.72 0.18
C VAL A 209 21.72 -2.78 1.61
N TRP A 210 20.81 -2.80 2.58
CA TRP A 210 21.14 -2.75 4.00
C TRP A 210 21.01 -4.10 4.70
N PHE A 211 21.04 -5.20 3.94
CA PHE A 211 20.76 -6.53 4.46
C PHE A 211 21.77 -6.92 5.54
N ASP A 212 23.07 -6.82 5.21
CA ASP A 212 24.14 -7.25 6.10
C ASP A 212 24.20 -6.38 7.35
N GLU A 213 23.98 -5.07 7.23
CA GLU A 213 23.93 -4.15 8.36
C GLU A 213 22.71 -4.41 9.25
N ALA A 214 21.55 -4.70 8.66
CA ALA A 214 20.34 -5.05 9.41
C ALA A 214 20.53 -6.37 10.17
N PHE A 215 21.12 -7.39 9.55
CA PHE A 215 21.38 -8.67 10.22
C PHE A 215 22.52 -8.60 11.23
N ALA A 216 23.57 -7.81 10.98
CA ALA A 216 24.62 -7.57 11.96
C ALA A 216 24.06 -6.89 13.22
N TYR A 217 23.08 -6.01 13.05
CA TYR A 217 22.47 -5.26 14.15
C TYR A 217 21.40 -6.06 14.90
N PHE A 218 20.46 -6.68 14.19
CA PHE A 218 19.32 -7.40 14.78
C PHE A 218 19.58 -8.89 15.01
N GLY A 219 20.67 -9.45 14.49
CA GLY A 219 20.87 -10.89 14.43
C GLY A 219 19.70 -11.57 13.72
N HIS A 220 19.31 -12.75 14.22
CA HIS A 220 18.13 -13.47 13.69
C HIS A 220 16.80 -12.74 13.90
N TRP A 221 16.73 -11.71 14.75
CA TRP A 221 15.54 -10.87 14.85
C TRP A 221 15.32 -9.99 13.61
N GLY A 222 16.34 -9.85 12.74
CA GLY A 222 16.24 -9.17 11.44
C GLY A 222 15.23 -9.80 10.48
N TYR A 223 14.84 -11.06 10.72
CA TYR A 223 13.75 -11.71 9.97
C TYR A 223 12.36 -11.10 10.26
N LEU A 224 12.15 -10.49 11.43
CA LEU A 224 10.86 -9.87 11.79
C LEU A 224 10.55 -8.64 10.92
N PRO A 225 11.44 -7.63 10.81
CA PRO A 225 11.24 -6.51 9.87
C PRO A 225 11.08 -6.94 8.40
N LEU A 226 11.73 -8.05 8.00
CA LEU A 226 11.59 -8.61 6.65
C LEU A 226 10.20 -9.23 6.42
N GLY A 227 9.77 -10.13 7.31
CA GLY A 227 8.44 -10.74 7.25
C GLY A 227 7.33 -9.70 7.28
N TRP A 228 7.56 -8.64 8.04
CA TRP A 228 6.70 -7.47 8.10
C TRP A 228 6.53 -6.79 6.73
N VAL A 229 7.63 -6.43 6.06
CA VAL A 229 7.57 -5.75 4.76
C VAL A 229 6.77 -6.58 3.75
N LEU A 230 6.83 -7.91 3.85
CA LEU A 230 6.07 -8.80 2.97
C LEU A 230 4.57 -8.77 3.24
N VAL A 231 4.17 -8.80 4.51
CA VAL A 231 2.77 -8.65 4.89
C VAL A 231 2.23 -7.31 4.37
N GLU A 232 3.02 -6.25 4.55
CA GLU A 232 2.65 -4.90 4.12
C GLU A 232 2.52 -4.76 2.60
N CYS A 233 3.55 -5.17 1.85
CA CYS A 233 3.50 -5.21 0.39
C CYS A 233 2.32 -6.08 -0.09
N GLY A 234 2.13 -7.26 0.51
CA GLY A 234 1.03 -8.15 0.18
C GLY A 234 -0.34 -7.51 0.39
N MET A 235 -0.53 -6.75 1.47
CA MET A 235 -1.77 -6.03 1.74
C MET A 235 -2.01 -4.91 0.72
N GLN A 236 -0.98 -4.15 0.32
CA GLN A 236 -1.12 -3.13 -0.73
C GLN A 236 -1.54 -3.76 -2.07
N TRP A 237 -0.92 -4.88 -2.45
CA TRP A 237 -1.30 -5.62 -3.65
C TRP A 237 -2.72 -6.18 -3.57
N LYS A 238 -3.14 -6.72 -2.41
CA LYS A 238 -4.52 -7.18 -2.19
C LYS A 238 -5.54 -6.07 -2.48
N TRP A 239 -5.33 -4.87 -1.94
CA TRP A 239 -6.24 -3.74 -2.16
C TRP A 239 -6.25 -3.27 -3.61
N LEU A 240 -5.08 -3.14 -4.23
CA LEU A 240 -4.96 -2.79 -5.63
C LEU A 240 -5.74 -3.78 -6.52
N MET A 241 -5.55 -5.08 -6.31
CA MET A 241 -6.24 -6.13 -7.06
C MET A 241 -7.75 -6.13 -6.82
N TRP A 242 -8.19 -5.82 -5.60
CA TRP A 242 -9.62 -5.71 -5.30
C TRP A 242 -10.30 -4.60 -6.11
N PHE A 243 -9.72 -3.40 -6.14
CA PHE A 243 -10.28 -2.29 -6.92
C PHE A 243 -10.19 -2.54 -8.43
N TYR A 244 -9.15 -3.22 -8.88
CA TYR A 244 -9.05 -3.60 -10.29
C TYR A 244 -10.08 -4.62 -10.72
N ASN A 245 -10.29 -5.68 -9.94
CA ASN A 245 -11.32 -6.67 -10.24
C ASN A 245 -12.71 -6.03 -10.25
N PHE A 246 -12.93 -5.07 -9.35
CA PHE A 246 -14.15 -4.29 -9.35
C PHE A 246 -14.29 -3.42 -10.61
N ASP A 247 -13.25 -2.70 -11.04
CA ASP A 247 -13.28 -1.91 -12.28
C ASP A 247 -13.61 -2.78 -13.49
N GLU A 248 -12.94 -3.93 -13.62
CA GLU A 248 -13.16 -4.89 -14.69
C GLU A 248 -14.60 -5.41 -14.70
N TRP A 249 -15.11 -5.82 -13.54
CA TRP A 249 -16.51 -6.24 -13.38
C TRP A 249 -17.49 -5.10 -13.72
N TYR A 250 -17.23 -3.88 -13.26
CA TYR A 250 -18.11 -2.74 -13.48
C TYR A 250 -18.19 -2.41 -14.98
N ARG A 251 -17.06 -2.53 -15.69
CA ARG A 251 -17.02 -2.35 -17.14
C ARG A 251 -17.80 -3.44 -17.87
N THR A 252 -17.57 -4.71 -17.58
CA THR A 252 -18.27 -5.79 -18.30
C THR A 252 -19.78 -5.78 -18.04
N THR A 253 -20.22 -5.51 -16.81
CA THR A 253 -21.65 -5.57 -16.45
C THR A 253 -22.45 -4.32 -16.78
N THR A 254 -21.82 -3.17 -16.99
CA THR A 254 -22.52 -1.90 -17.27
C THR A 254 -22.46 -1.51 -18.75
N TYR A 255 -21.39 -1.88 -19.48
CA TYR A 255 -21.22 -1.50 -20.89
C TYR A 255 -22.09 -2.36 -21.81
N GLU A 256 -22.34 -3.61 -21.43
CA GLU A 256 -23.07 -4.59 -22.24
C GLU A 256 -24.55 -4.71 -21.85
N SER A 257 -25.02 -3.94 -20.85
CA SER A 257 -26.42 -3.97 -20.44
C SER A 257 -27.32 -3.25 -21.47
N PRO A 258 -28.33 -3.92 -22.04
CA PRO A 258 -29.25 -3.32 -23.00
C PRO A 258 -30.13 -2.21 -22.39
N GLU A 259 -30.24 -2.15 -21.05
CA GLU A 259 -31.11 -1.24 -20.32
C GLU A 259 -30.49 0.16 -20.06
N GLU A 260 -29.18 0.31 -20.27
CA GLU A 260 -28.47 1.56 -19.98
C GLU A 260 -28.51 2.54 -21.18
N SER A 261 -28.65 3.84 -20.90
CA SER A 261 -28.75 4.89 -21.92
C SER A 261 -27.50 5.00 -22.80
N ASP A 262 -27.68 5.34 -24.08
CA ASP A 262 -26.57 5.51 -25.04
C ASP A 262 -25.61 6.64 -24.64
N GLU A 263 -26.10 7.66 -23.91
CA GLU A 263 -25.28 8.75 -23.39
C GLU A 263 -24.34 8.27 -22.27
N LEU A 264 -24.84 7.45 -21.34
CA LEU A 264 -24.01 6.84 -20.31
C LEU A 264 -22.99 5.88 -20.94
N LYS A 265 -23.40 5.06 -21.90
CA LYS A 265 -22.50 4.16 -22.65
C LYS A 265 -21.37 4.94 -23.33
N ASN A 266 -21.68 6.02 -24.05
CA ASN A 266 -20.67 6.86 -24.70
C ASN A 266 -19.72 7.57 -23.70
N LYS A 267 -20.24 8.04 -22.57
CA LYS A 267 -19.42 8.60 -21.48
C LYS A 267 -18.48 7.54 -20.91
N MET A 268 -18.99 6.35 -20.66
CA MET A 268 -18.23 5.21 -20.14
C MET A 268 -17.13 4.77 -21.13
N VAL A 269 -17.41 4.69 -22.43
CA VAL A 269 -16.40 4.40 -23.48
C VAL A 269 -15.23 5.40 -23.45
N LYS A 270 -15.50 6.70 -23.28
CA LYS A 270 -14.44 7.72 -23.12
C LYS A 270 -13.60 7.52 -21.86
N VAL A 271 -14.23 7.09 -20.76
CA VAL A 271 -13.53 6.76 -19.50
C VAL A 271 -12.68 5.50 -19.65
N ALA A 272 -13.18 4.44 -20.31
CA ALA A 272 -12.40 3.23 -20.61
C ALA A 272 -11.19 3.53 -21.50
N ALA A 273 -11.35 4.40 -22.50
CA ALA A 273 -10.26 4.86 -23.34
C ALA A 273 -9.21 5.65 -22.55
N ALA A 274 -9.60 6.42 -21.51
CA ALA A 274 -8.66 7.06 -20.59
C ALA A 274 -8.00 6.08 -19.61
N ALA A 275 -8.62 4.91 -19.36
CA ALA A 275 -8.12 3.83 -18.52
C ALA A 275 -7.12 2.89 -19.24
N TRP A 276 -6.82 3.12 -20.53
CA TRP A 276 -6.06 2.23 -21.42
C TRP A 276 -4.68 1.79 -20.91
N TRP A 277 -4.10 2.50 -19.95
CA TRP A 277 -2.80 2.23 -19.33
C TRP A 277 -2.83 1.08 -18.29
N LEU A 278 -4.00 0.51 -18.00
CA LEU A 278 -4.20 -0.65 -17.12
C LEU A 278 -3.41 -1.87 -17.63
N PRO A 279 -2.25 -2.20 -17.04
CA PRO A 279 -1.30 -3.02 -17.77
C PRO A 279 -1.57 -4.52 -17.61
N LYS A 280 -1.62 -5.24 -18.74
CA LYS A 280 -1.66 -6.71 -18.80
C LYS A 280 -0.48 -7.38 -18.07
N TRP A 281 0.63 -6.67 -17.89
CA TRP A 281 1.84 -7.12 -17.19
C TRP A 281 1.76 -7.07 -15.65
N ARG A 282 0.61 -6.72 -15.05
CA ARG A 282 0.42 -6.63 -13.59
C ARG A 282 0.81 -7.91 -12.82
N PHE A 283 0.45 -9.09 -13.32
CA PHE A 283 0.83 -10.36 -12.71
C PHE A 283 2.30 -10.71 -12.93
N ALA A 284 2.90 -10.26 -14.03
CA ALA A 284 4.31 -10.44 -14.31
C ALA A 284 5.18 -9.59 -13.37
N ALA A 285 4.78 -8.34 -13.09
CA ALA A 285 5.47 -7.47 -12.13
C ALA A 285 5.41 -8.03 -10.70
N ILE A 286 4.25 -8.51 -10.24
CA ILE A 286 4.09 -9.16 -8.93
C ILE A 286 4.94 -10.43 -8.83
N LYS A 287 4.91 -11.27 -9.87
CA LYS A 287 5.72 -12.50 -9.92
C LYS A 287 7.21 -12.20 -9.98
N PHE A 288 7.63 -11.16 -10.70
CA PHE A 288 9.03 -10.71 -10.75
C PHE A 288 9.51 -10.14 -9.42
N LEU A 289 8.67 -9.37 -8.71
CA LEU A 289 8.96 -8.89 -7.36
C LEU A 289 9.07 -10.04 -6.35
N ALA A 290 8.17 -11.03 -6.43
CA ALA A 290 8.26 -12.25 -5.63
C ALA A 290 9.50 -13.08 -5.98
N ALA A 291 9.88 -13.13 -7.27
CA ALA A 291 11.08 -13.81 -7.76
C ALA A 291 12.36 -13.17 -7.24
N ALA A 292 12.45 -11.84 -7.34
CA ALA A 292 13.57 -11.06 -6.85
C ALA A 292 13.72 -11.26 -5.34
N TRP A 293 12.62 -11.18 -4.60
CA TRP A 293 12.60 -11.44 -3.16
C TRP A 293 13.05 -12.88 -2.81
N PHE A 294 12.54 -13.89 -3.50
CA PHE A 294 12.89 -15.29 -3.24
C PHE A 294 14.38 -15.55 -3.52
N ALA A 295 14.90 -15.01 -4.63
CA ALA A 295 16.32 -15.07 -4.97
C ALA A 295 17.20 -14.34 -3.95
N THR A 296 16.74 -13.20 -3.41
CA THR A 296 17.43 -12.45 -2.36
C THR A 296 17.45 -13.22 -1.04
N VAL A 297 16.30 -13.68 -0.55
CA VAL A 297 16.21 -14.36 0.75
C VAL A 297 16.98 -15.67 0.74
N LEU A 298 16.86 -16.47 -0.33
CA LEU A 298 17.61 -17.72 -0.47
C LEU A 298 19.10 -17.51 -0.76
N GLY A 299 19.45 -16.47 -1.52
CA GLY A 299 20.84 -16.12 -1.81
C GLY A 299 21.64 -15.73 -0.57
N VAL A 300 20.98 -15.18 0.46
CA VAL A 300 21.65 -14.82 1.72
C VAL A 300 21.58 -15.90 2.80
N THR A 301 20.52 -16.73 2.85
CA THR A 301 20.44 -17.83 3.84
C THR A 301 21.32 -19.03 3.53
N TRP A 302 21.66 -19.29 2.26
CA TRP A 302 22.44 -20.47 1.88
C TRP A 302 23.54 -20.12 0.87
N LYS A 303 24.78 -19.94 1.35
CA LYS A 303 26.00 -19.90 0.53
C LYS A 303 26.33 -21.30 -0.06
N THR A 304 25.42 -21.92 -0.81
CA THR A 304 25.63 -23.27 -1.39
C THR A 304 25.09 -23.38 -2.83
N GLY A 305 25.84 -24.07 -3.70
CA GLY A 305 25.69 -24.09 -5.16
C GLY A 305 24.35 -24.58 -5.73
N ASP A 306 23.54 -25.31 -4.96
CA ASP A 306 22.23 -25.82 -5.41
C ASP A 306 21.18 -24.69 -5.61
N VAL A 307 21.38 -23.55 -4.96
CA VAL A 307 20.48 -22.39 -5.04
C VAL A 307 20.63 -21.66 -6.38
N GLN A 308 21.80 -21.70 -7.03
CA GLN A 308 21.97 -21.16 -8.38
C GLN A 308 21.19 -21.97 -9.42
N CYS A 309 20.97 -23.25 -9.17
CA CYS A 309 20.15 -24.12 -10.02
C CYS A 309 18.66 -23.75 -9.88
N LEU A 310 18.15 -23.65 -8.64
CA LEU A 310 16.77 -23.22 -8.35
C LEU A 310 16.48 -21.79 -8.85
N ALA A 311 17.41 -20.85 -8.68
CA ALA A 311 17.27 -19.48 -9.20
C ALA A 311 17.27 -19.43 -10.73
N ARG A 312 18.03 -20.31 -11.41
CA ARG A 312 17.99 -20.44 -12.88
C ARG A 312 16.71 -21.10 -13.38
N GLU A 313 16.24 -22.14 -12.71
CA GLU A 313 14.97 -22.81 -13.06
C GLU A 313 13.76 -21.89 -12.82
N PHE A 314 13.77 -21.13 -11.72
CA PHE A 314 12.74 -20.13 -11.48
C PHE A 314 12.87 -18.91 -12.42
N GLY A 315 14.10 -18.47 -12.72
CA GLY A 315 14.36 -17.43 -13.73
C GLY A 315 13.89 -17.85 -15.13
N ARG A 316 14.03 -19.13 -15.50
CA ARG A 316 13.44 -19.73 -16.70
C ARG A 316 11.92 -19.68 -16.66
N PHE A 317 11.31 -20.15 -15.57
CA PHE A 317 9.86 -20.09 -15.38
C PHE A 317 9.31 -18.65 -15.50
N VAL A 318 9.98 -17.66 -14.90
CA VAL A 318 9.61 -16.24 -14.99
C VAL A 318 9.82 -15.69 -16.41
N SER A 319 10.92 -16.05 -17.08
CA SER A 319 11.17 -15.69 -18.49
C SER A 319 10.11 -16.27 -19.44
N ASP A 320 9.67 -17.49 -19.19
CA ASP A 320 8.66 -18.16 -20.03
C ASP A 320 7.28 -17.52 -19.82
N ILE A 321 6.91 -17.20 -18.58
CA ILE A 321 5.71 -16.41 -18.27
C ILE A 321 5.79 -14.99 -18.85
N TRP A 322 6.97 -14.38 -18.88
CA TRP A 322 7.19 -13.06 -19.48
C TRP A 322 6.99 -13.08 -21.00
N ARG A 323 7.44 -14.13 -21.68
CA ARG A 323 7.20 -14.34 -23.13
C ARG A 323 5.73 -14.57 -23.44
N GLU A 324 5.04 -15.37 -22.62
CA GLU A 324 3.59 -15.61 -22.76
C GLU A 324 2.77 -14.33 -22.51
N GLY A 325 3.09 -13.58 -21.45
CA GLY A 325 2.38 -12.35 -21.07
C GLY A 325 2.54 -11.18 -22.04
N LEU A 326 3.62 -11.16 -22.83
CA LEU A 326 3.87 -10.17 -23.88
C LEU A 326 3.35 -10.60 -25.27
N GLY A 327 2.79 -11.81 -25.40
CA GLY A 327 2.40 -12.35 -26.71
C GLY A 327 3.58 -12.63 -27.64
N LEU A 328 4.80 -12.71 -27.10
CA LEU A 328 6.04 -13.01 -27.85
C LEU A 328 6.28 -14.52 -27.92
N GLY A 329 5.22 -15.29 -28.12
CA GLY A 329 5.28 -16.72 -28.40
C GLY A 329 5.82 -16.94 -29.81
N ARG A 330 6.85 -17.79 -29.90
CA ARG A 330 7.48 -18.25 -31.15
C ARG A 330 6.44 -18.50 -32.24
N ASP A 331 6.62 -17.84 -33.37
CA ASP A 331 6.06 -18.27 -34.63
C ASP A 331 6.27 -19.77 -34.83
N LYS A 332 5.18 -20.40 -35.26
CA LYS A 332 5.06 -21.74 -35.85
C LYS A 332 6.40 -22.34 -36.30
N VAL A 333 6.99 -23.21 -35.48
CA VAL A 333 7.86 -24.27 -36.01
C VAL A 333 6.96 -25.44 -36.37
N ARG A 334 6.42 -25.33 -37.59
CA ARG A 334 5.85 -26.40 -38.38
C ARG A 334 6.99 -27.35 -38.73
N ILE A 335 7.25 -28.37 -37.93
CA ILE A 335 8.08 -29.52 -38.33
C ILE A 335 7.18 -30.74 -38.42
N GLN A 336 6.91 -31.09 -39.67
CA GLN A 336 6.57 -32.38 -40.24
C GLN A 336 6.38 -33.53 -39.25
N ASN A 337 5.12 -33.93 -39.04
CA ASN A 337 4.82 -35.36 -39.01
C ASN A 337 4.45 -35.75 -40.43
N HIS A 338 5.37 -36.50 -41.05
CA HIS A 338 5.12 -37.21 -42.30
C HIS A 338 3.98 -38.21 -42.07
N VAL A 339 3.07 -38.23 -43.05
CA VAL A 339 2.20 -39.36 -43.36
C VAL A 339 3.08 -40.54 -43.73
N GLU A 340 2.88 -41.68 -43.07
CA GLU A 340 3.00 -43.00 -43.69
C GLU A 340 1.83 -43.87 -43.21
N LEU A 341 0.98 -44.20 -44.20
CA LEU A 341 -0.06 -45.24 -44.32
C LEU A 341 -1.04 -45.48 -43.16
#